data_AF-A0A4R8BJY6-F1
#
_entry.id   AF-A0A4R8BJY6-F1
#
_cell.length_a   1.000
_cell.length_b   1.000
_cell.length_c   1.000
_cell.angle_alpha   90.00
_cell.angle_beta   90.00
_cell.angle_gamma   90.00
#
_symmetry.space_group_name_H-M   'P 1'
#
loop_
_entity.id
_entity.type
_entity.pdbx_description
1 polymer ?
#
loop_
_entity_poly.entity_id
_entity_poly.type
_entity_poly.pdbx_seq_one_letter_code
_entity_poly.pdbx_strand_id
1 'polypeptide(L)'
;MLITKEEKKEITKHISKIGGFNEKTKGYHAVENLLILGEWSFHWYEKSFCIQNASWLQHIGLEVEVLSDAVKVSDEGIEKYYINVMGLVPEFQPVGNNLSGGDRGLRVGKEESSGTQTAHYE
;
A
#
# COMPACT_ATOMS: atom_id res chain seq x y z
N MET A 1 8.55 1.75 4.80
CA MET A 1 7.22 1.17 5.13
C MET A 1 6.88 0.14 4.06
N LEU A 2 6.00 -0.83 4.29
CA LEU A 2 5.65 -1.80 3.23
C LEU A 2 4.37 -1.34 2.52
N ILE A 3 4.51 -0.83 1.28
CA ILE A 3 3.37 -0.48 0.41
C ILE A 3 2.60 -1.77 0.08
N THR A 4 1.32 -1.79 0.40
CA THR A 4 0.40 -2.89 0.17
C THR A 4 0.05 -3.08 -1.30
N LYS A 5 -0.57 -4.23 -1.63
CA LYS A 5 -1.02 -4.51 -3.00
C LYS A 5 -2.11 -3.56 -3.46
N GLU A 6 -2.98 -3.14 -2.55
CA GLU A 6 -4.05 -2.18 -2.79
C GLU A 6 -3.48 -0.79 -3.11
N GLU A 7 -2.52 -0.32 -2.32
CA GLU A 7 -1.82 0.96 -2.60
C GLU A 7 -1.07 0.90 -3.94
N LYS A 8 -0.41 -0.22 -4.27
CA LYS A 8 0.21 -0.40 -5.60
C LYS A 8 -0.81 -0.27 -6.73
N LYS A 9 -2.04 -0.77 -6.57
CA LYS A 9 -3.12 -0.58 -7.57
C LYS A 9 -3.55 0.87 -7.68
N GLU A 10 -3.61 1.61 -6.58
CA GLU A 10 -3.93 3.04 -6.61
C GLU A 10 -2.85 3.84 -7.34
N ILE A 11 -1.57 3.53 -7.07
CA ILE A 11 -0.43 4.10 -7.79
C ILE A 11 -0.54 3.80 -9.28
N THR A 12 -0.80 2.54 -9.68
CA THR A 12 -1.00 2.18 -11.09
C THR A 12 -2.11 3.00 -11.74
N LYS A 13 -3.26 3.14 -11.07
CA LYS A 13 -4.40 3.93 -11.58
C LYS A 13 -4.03 5.41 -11.73
N HIS A 14 -3.31 5.96 -10.76
CA HIS A 14 -2.85 7.35 -10.79
C HIS A 14 -1.90 7.60 -11.96
N ILE A 15 -0.85 6.80 -12.08
CA ILE A 15 0.11 6.87 -13.20
C ILE A 15 -0.63 6.70 -14.53
N SER A 16 -1.54 5.72 -14.64
CA SER A 16 -2.29 5.47 -15.86
C SER A 16 -3.17 6.64 -16.26
N LYS A 17 -3.81 7.32 -15.29
CA LYS A 17 -4.60 8.52 -15.54
C LYS A 17 -3.75 9.66 -16.11
N ILE A 18 -2.54 9.87 -15.60
CA ILE A 18 -1.61 10.91 -16.08
C ILE A 18 -1.10 10.56 -17.49
N GLY A 19 -0.75 9.30 -17.73
CA GLY A 19 -0.23 8.83 -19.01
C GLY A 19 -1.28 8.61 -20.10
N GLY A 20 -2.57 8.75 -19.78
CA GLY A 20 -3.66 8.43 -20.70
C GLY A 20 -3.78 6.93 -21.00
N PHE A 21 -3.28 6.08 -20.11
CA PHE A 21 -3.34 4.62 -20.23
C PHE A 21 -4.63 4.07 -19.61
N ASN A 22 -5.04 2.90 -20.09
CA ASN A 22 -6.12 2.11 -19.49
C ASN A 22 -5.76 0.63 -19.48
N GLU A 23 -6.58 -0.19 -18.83
CA GLU A 23 -6.38 -1.65 -18.65
C GLU A 23 -6.25 -2.45 -19.95
N LYS A 24 -6.51 -1.85 -21.13
CA LYS A 24 -6.31 -2.50 -22.45
C LYS A 24 -4.98 -2.12 -23.10
N THR A 25 -4.25 -1.16 -22.52
CA THR A 25 -3.02 -0.62 -23.10
C THR A 25 -1.78 -1.34 -22.55
N LYS A 26 -0.77 -1.48 -23.42
CA LYS A 26 0.54 -2.01 -23.02
C LYS A 26 1.20 -1.19 -21.90
N GLY A 27 1.00 0.13 -21.90
CA GLY A 27 1.52 1.04 -20.87
C GLY A 27 0.98 0.73 -19.47
N TYR A 28 -0.33 0.47 -19.35
CA TYR A 28 -0.94 0.09 -18.08
C TYR A 28 -0.31 -1.19 -17.52
N HIS A 29 -0.26 -2.26 -18.31
CA HIS A 29 0.28 -3.54 -17.86
C HIS A 29 1.77 -3.49 -17.56
N ALA A 30 2.52 -2.66 -18.31
CA ALA A 30 3.90 -2.40 -17.96
C ALA A 30 3.95 -1.83 -16.54
N VAL A 31 3.36 -0.66 -16.29
CA VAL A 31 3.39 0.03 -14.98
C VAL A 31 2.95 -0.90 -13.84
N GLU A 32 1.86 -1.64 -14.04
CA GLU A 32 1.37 -2.62 -13.07
C GLU A 32 2.43 -3.69 -12.74
N ASN A 33 3.07 -4.27 -13.76
CA ASN A 33 4.11 -5.28 -13.58
C ASN A 33 5.35 -4.72 -12.87
N LEU A 34 5.78 -3.50 -13.18
CA LEU A 34 6.93 -2.88 -12.51
C LEU A 34 6.67 -2.67 -11.03
N LEU A 35 5.49 -2.19 -10.66
CA LEU A 35 5.16 -1.93 -9.25
C LEU A 35 5.01 -3.24 -8.45
N ILE A 36 4.47 -4.29 -9.08
CA ILE A 36 4.28 -5.60 -8.44
C ILE A 36 5.60 -6.36 -8.32
N LEU A 37 6.39 -6.43 -9.39
CA LEU A 37 7.60 -7.25 -9.47
C LEU A 37 8.87 -6.49 -9.06
N GLY A 38 8.81 -5.16 -8.98
CA GLY A 38 9.99 -4.30 -8.78
C GLY A 38 10.85 -4.16 -10.04
N GLU A 39 10.56 -4.92 -11.10
CA GLU A 39 11.29 -4.87 -12.36
C GLU A 39 10.47 -5.36 -13.55
N TRP A 40 10.82 -4.90 -14.75
CA TRP A 40 10.49 -5.62 -15.99
C TRP A 40 11.71 -5.73 -16.90
N SER A 41 11.82 -6.85 -17.62
CA SER A 41 12.93 -7.09 -18.56
C SER A 41 12.63 -6.61 -19.98
N PHE A 42 13.67 -6.19 -20.71
CA PHE A 42 13.60 -5.85 -22.14
C PHE A 42 13.30 -7.06 -23.04
N HIS A 43 13.26 -8.27 -22.49
CA HIS A 43 12.78 -9.46 -23.20
C HIS A 43 11.26 -9.49 -23.33
N TRP A 44 10.52 -8.84 -22.43
CA TRP A 44 9.05 -8.83 -22.44
C TRP A 44 8.49 -7.65 -23.23
N TYR A 45 9.25 -6.55 -23.29
CA TYR A 45 8.86 -5.33 -23.96
C TYR A 45 10.02 -4.80 -24.79
N GLU A 46 9.72 -4.25 -25.97
CA GLU A 46 10.72 -3.61 -26.83
C GLU A 46 11.56 -2.58 -26.07
N LYS A 47 12.87 -2.59 -26.31
CA LYS A 47 13.82 -1.72 -25.60
C LYS A 47 13.48 -0.22 -25.72
N SER A 48 13.06 0.23 -26.90
CA SER A 48 12.63 1.62 -27.13
C SER A 48 11.44 2.00 -26.24
N PHE A 49 10.44 1.11 -26.17
CA PHE A 49 9.28 1.28 -25.30
C PHE A 49 9.68 1.35 -23.82
N CYS A 50 10.59 0.49 -23.37
CA CYS A 50 11.09 0.49 -21.99
C CYS A 50 11.78 1.80 -21.64
N ILE A 51 12.69 2.28 -22.50
CA ILE A 51 13.45 3.51 -22.25
C ILE A 51 12.53 4.73 -22.25
N GLN A 52 11.59 4.82 -23.21
CA GLN A 52 10.63 5.93 -23.27
C GLN A 52 9.73 5.96 -22.04
N ASN A 53 9.17 4.81 -21.63
CA ASN A 53 8.34 4.75 -20.44
C ASN A 53 9.13 5.04 -19.16
N ALA A 54 10.36 4.52 -19.03
CA ALA A 54 11.20 4.81 -17.87
C ALA A 54 11.49 6.31 -17.75
N SER A 55 11.88 6.96 -18.85
CA SER A 55 12.11 8.40 -18.89
C SER A 55 10.86 9.20 -18.49
N TRP A 56 9.69 8.78 -19.00
CA TRP A 56 8.42 9.41 -18.63
C TRP A 56 8.06 9.18 -17.15
N LEU A 57 8.29 7.98 -16.62
CA LEU A 57 8.08 7.66 -15.20
C LEU A 57 8.97 8.52 -14.29
N GLN A 58 10.24 8.71 -14.66
CA GLN A 58 11.14 9.64 -13.96
C GLN A 58 10.61 11.08 -14.01
N HIS A 59 10.08 11.51 -15.16
CA HIS A 59 9.55 12.86 -15.32
C HIS A 59 8.33 13.14 -14.42
N ILE A 60 7.48 12.15 -14.18
CA ILE A 60 6.35 12.28 -13.24
C ILE A 60 6.75 12.08 -11.77
N GLY A 61 8.03 11.83 -11.50
CA GLY A 61 8.59 11.74 -10.15
C GLY A 61 8.72 10.31 -9.59
N LEU A 62 8.55 9.27 -10.40
CA LEU A 62 8.82 7.89 -9.95
C LEU A 62 10.31 7.58 -10.13
N GLU A 63 10.98 7.20 -9.03
CA GLU A 63 12.41 6.84 -9.04
C GLU A 63 12.60 5.45 -9.66
N VAL A 64 12.75 5.40 -10.99
CA VAL A 64 13.09 4.18 -11.73
C VAL A 64 14.54 4.19 -12.22
N GLU A 65 15.18 3.03 -12.20
CA GLU A 65 16.54 2.81 -12.69
C GLU A 65 16.50 2.03 -14.01
N VAL A 66 17.24 2.51 -15.02
CA VAL A 66 17.37 1.83 -16.31
C VAL A 66 18.70 1.08 -16.35
N LEU A 67 18.61 -0.24 -16.42
CA LEU A 67 19.76 -1.14 -16.54
C LEU A 67 19.97 -1.55 -18.01
N SER A 68 21.00 -2.36 -18.25
CA SER A 68 21.33 -2.86 -19.58
C SER A 68 20.21 -3.70 -20.22
N ASP A 69 19.43 -4.41 -19.40
CA ASP A 69 18.49 -5.47 -19.78
C ASP A 69 17.12 -5.35 -19.09
N ALA A 70 16.92 -4.36 -18.22
CA ALA A 70 15.70 -4.18 -17.44
C ALA A 70 15.47 -2.72 -17.01
N VAL A 71 14.25 -2.43 -16.57
CA VAL A 71 13.92 -1.26 -15.74
C VAL A 71 13.57 -1.75 -14.35
N LYS A 72 14.10 -1.10 -13.32
CA LYS A 72 13.82 -1.43 -11.91
C LYS A 72 13.21 -0.25 -11.16
N VAL A 73 12.45 -0.55 -10.13
CA VAL A 73 11.96 0.41 -9.14
C VAL A 73 12.18 -0.20 -7.76
N SER A 74 12.70 0.57 -6.81
CA SER A 74 12.80 0.11 -5.42
C SER A 74 11.52 0.39 -4.65
N ASP A 75 11.29 -0.34 -3.56
CA ASP A 75 10.15 -0.08 -2.68
C ASP A 75 10.20 1.34 -2.09
N GLU A 76 11.40 1.86 -1.79
CA GLU A 76 11.56 3.26 -1.36
C GLU A 76 11.17 4.26 -2.46
N GLY A 77 11.47 3.96 -3.72
CA GLY A 77 11.07 4.79 -4.86
C GLY A 77 9.56 4.83 -5.05
N ILE A 78 8.89 3.69 -4.82
CA ILE A 78 7.42 3.60 -4.81
C ILE A 78 6.84 4.39 -3.63
N GLU A 79 7.40 4.23 -2.42
CA GLU A 79 6.95 4.92 -1.21
C GLU A 79 7.07 6.45 -1.35
N LYS A 80 8.21 6.94 -1.87
CA LYS A 80 8.40 8.35 -2.16
C LYS A 80 7.40 8.88 -3.16
N TYR A 81 7.09 8.13 -4.22
CA TYR A 81 6.09 8.54 -5.20
C TYR A 81 4.70 8.64 -4.56
N TYR A 82 4.31 7.64 -3.78
CA TYR A 82 3.04 7.60 -3.06
C TYR A 82 2.87 8.81 -2.14
N ILE A 83 3.90 9.15 -1.36
CA ILE A 83 3.85 10.27 -0.41
C ILE A 83 3.95 11.62 -1.13
N ASN A 84 4.98 11.80 -1.95
CA ASN A 84 5.35 13.12 -2.45
C ASN A 84 4.57 13.53 -3.70
N VAL A 85 4.15 12.57 -4.54
CA VAL A 85 3.43 12.86 -5.78
C VAL A 85 1.93 12.72 -5.58
N MET A 86 1.47 11.66 -4.90
CA MET A 86 0.04 11.48 -4.66
C MET A 86 -0.46 12.20 -3.41
N GLY A 87 0.43 12.66 -2.52
CA GLY A 87 0.06 13.35 -1.29
C GLY A 87 -0.62 12.45 -0.26
N LEU A 88 -0.45 11.13 -0.38
CA LEU A 88 -1.08 10.14 0.49
C LEU A 88 -0.14 9.77 1.64
N VAL A 89 -0.63 9.86 2.87
CA VAL A 89 0.11 9.37 4.03
C VAL A 89 -0.21 7.89 4.15
N PRO A 90 0.79 6.99 4.01
CA PRO A 90 0.54 5.56 4.06
C PRO A 90 0.02 5.17 5.46
N GLU A 91 -0.96 4.26 5.51
CA GLU A 91 -1.57 3.82 6.77
C GLU A 91 -0.55 2.99 7.57
N PHE A 92 -0.18 3.48 8.76
CA PHE A 92 0.73 2.77 9.66
C PHE A 92 0.10 1.43 10.07
N GLN A 93 0.53 0.32 9.47
CA GLN A 93 0.21 -1.01 10.00
C GLN A 93 1.17 -1.29 11.16
N PRO A 94 0.71 -1.29 12.43
CA PRO A 94 1.57 -1.69 13.53
C PRO A 94 2.00 -3.13 13.28
N VAL A 95 3.31 -3.35 13.16
CA VAL A 95 3.90 -4.69 13.16
C VAL A 95 3.37 -5.39 14.40
N GLY A 96 2.60 -6.46 14.17
CA GLY A 96 1.98 -7.21 15.25
C GLY A 96 3.05 -7.68 16.23
N ASN A 97 3.11 -7.05 17.40
CA ASN A 97 3.75 -7.66 18.55
C ASN A 97 2.95 -8.92 18.86
N ASN A 98 3.52 -10.07 18.51
CA ASN A 98 3.11 -11.38 19.04
C ASN A 98 3.38 -11.42 20.55
N LEU A 99 2.56 -10.71 21.31
CA LEU A 99 2.38 -10.89 22.75
C LEU A 99 0.88 -10.96 23.02
N SER A 100 0.22 -12.00 22.50
CA SER A 100 -0.94 -12.57 23.21
C SER A 100 -0.43 -13.42 24.38
N GLY A 101 0.29 -12.77 25.28
CA GLY A 101 0.28 -13.18 26.69
C GLY A 101 -1.15 -12.98 27.15
N GLY A 102 -1.87 -14.09 27.29
CA GLY A 102 -3.21 -14.07 27.85
C GLY A 102 -3.19 -13.42 29.23
N ASP A 103 -4.41 -13.13 29.68
CA ASP A 103 -4.77 -12.84 31.06
C ASP A 103 -4.74 -11.35 31.46
N ARG A 104 -5.91 -10.69 31.31
CA ARG A 104 -6.80 -10.38 32.45
C ARG A 104 -7.90 -9.43 32.00
N GLY A 105 -9.10 -9.98 31.86
CA GLY A 105 -10.33 -9.18 31.78
C GLY A 105 -10.56 -8.44 33.10
N LEU A 106 -10.22 -7.16 33.15
CA LEU A 106 -10.73 -6.22 34.15
C LEU A 106 -12.14 -5.79 33.74
N ARG A 107 -13.14 -6.59 34.13
CA ARG A 107 -14.52 -6.11 34.28
C ARG A 107 -14.68 -5.57 35.70
N VAL A 108 -14.51 -4.26 35.85
CA VAL A 108 -14.98 -3.53 37.03
C VAL A 108 -16.36 -2.98 36.70
N GLY A 109 -17.36 -3.35 37.50
CA GLY A 109 -18.68 -2.72 37.47
C GLY A 109 -19.86 -3.68 37.51
N LYS A 110 -20.01 -4.41 38.63
CA LYS A 110 -21.32 -4.74 39.20
C LYS A 110 -21.15 -5.21 40.63
N GLU A 111 -21.26 -4.28 41.56
CA GLU A 111 -21.58 -4.62 42.94
C GLU A 111 -23.07 -4.94 42.99
N GLU A 112 -23.38 -6.21 43.19
CA GLU A 112 -24.64 -6.65 43.78
C GLU A 112 -24.45 -6.70 45.30
N SER A 113 -25.42 -6.20 46.06
CA SER A 113 -25.72 -6.78 47.37
C SER A 113 -27.20 -6.62 47.71
N SER A 114 -27.90 -7.70 47.39
CA SER A 114 -28.99 -8.35 48.11
C SER A 114 -29.16 -8.01 49.60
N GLY A 115 -30.42 -7.93 50.07
CA GLY A 115 -30.75 -8.03 51.50
C GLY A 115 -32.18 -7.65 51.92
N THR A 116 -33.14 -8.54 51.63
CA THR A 116 -34.32 -9.01 52.41
C THR A 116 -34.98 -8.20 53.57
N GLN A 117 -36.32 -8.37 53.66
CA GLN A 117 -37.26 -8.22 54.84
C GLN A 117 -37.60 -6.78 55.28
N THR A 118 -38.82 -6.37 55.70
CA THR A 118 -39.96 -7.03 56.38
C THR A 118 -41.20 -6.11 56.30
N ALA A 119 -42.36 -6.61 56.76
CA ALA A 119 -43.70 -6.06 56.65
C ALA A 119 -44.10 -4.87 57.56
N HIS A 120 -45.31 -4.35 57.27
CA HIS A 120 -46.38 -3.88 58.18
C HIS A 120 -46.58 -2.40 58.57
N TYR A 121 -47.86 -1.99 58.39
CA TYR A 121 -48.69 -0.90 58.99
C TYR A 121 -48.18 0.55 58.85
N GLU A 122 -48.99 1.57 58.58
CA GLU A 122 -50.37 1.88 59.03
C GLU A 122 -51.28 2.42 57.92
#